data_AF-A0A7X7DWT5-F1
#
_entry.id   AF-A0A7X7DWT5-F1
#
_cell.length_a   1.000
_cell.length_b   1.000
_cell.length_c   1.000
_cell.angle_alpha   90.00
_cell.angle_beta   90.00
_cell.angle_gamma   90.00
#
_symmetry.space_group_name_H-M   'P 1'
#
loop_
_entity.id
_entity.type
_entity.pdbx_description
1 polymer ?
#
loop_
_entity_poly.entity_id
_entity_poly.type
_entity_poly.pdbx_seq_one_letter_code
_entity_poly.pdbx_strand_id
1 'polypeptide(L)'
;MKSSDAELWTEYLAARDERNKEKVVKRYLPLVKYVVARMAVSPPSGLDYDDLLSFGVFGLLDAIDRFEISKGFSFQTFAVPRIRGAILDELRKYDWISRTGREKLQKLGRAMETVLQEKGSLSDSALMEAMGMEEKEYREALELSSRSYIVSLDEVLALEDGDVSREGIIP
;
A
#
# COMPACT_ATOMS: atom_id res chain seq x y z
N MET A 1 20.73 -15.43 -6.44
CA MET A 1 19.99 -15.03 -7.67
C MET A 1 20.04 -16.25 -8.60
N LYS A 2 18.91 -16.79 -9.09
CA LYS A 2 18.97 -17.91 -10.06
C LYS A 2 19.79 -17.45 -11.29
N SER A 3 20.54 -18.35 -11.93
CA SER A 3 21.40 -18.02 -13.10
C SER A 3 20.66 -17.17 -14.15
N SER A 4 19.38 -17.50 -14.40
CA SER A 4 18.52 -16.81 -15.36
C SER A 4 18.20 -15.34 -15.04
N ASP A 5 18.01 -14.97 -13.76
CA ASP A 5 17.72 -13.57 -13.40
C ASP A 5 18.99 -12.70 -13.51
N ALA A 6 20.15 -13.27 -13.15
CA ALA A 6 21.44 -12.58 -13.25
C ALA A 6 21.82 -12.28 -14.71
N GLU A 7 21.61 -13.25 -15.60
CA GLU A 7 21.81 -13.13 -17.04
C GLU A 7 20.88 -12.07 -17.63
N LEU A 8 19.58 -12.11 -17.28
CA LEU A 8 18.59 -11.13 -17.73
C LEU A 8 18.98 -9.69 -17.37
N TRP A 9 19.40 -9.47 -16.12
CA TRP A 9 19.86 -8.16 -15.67
C TRP A 9 21.19 -7.75 -16.31
N THR A 10 22.09 -8.69 -16.57
CA THR A 10 23.35 -8.42 -17.27
C THR A 10 23.10 -7.97 -18.72
N GLU A 11 22.20 -8.65 -19.44
CA GLU A 11 21.77 -8.25 -20.79
C GLU A 11 21.18 -6.84 -20.79
N TYR A 12 20.27 -6.55 -19.84
CA TYR A 12 19.64 -5.23 -19.74
C TYR A 12 20.63 -4.11 -19.39
N LEU A 13 21.58 -4.35 -18.48
CA LEU A 13 22.58 -3.35 -18.13
C LEU A 13 23.63 -3.15 -19.22
N ALA A 14 23.96 -4.19 -20.00
CA ALA A 14 24.86 -4.08 -21.13
C ALA A 14 24.25 -3.27 -22.29
N ALA A 15 22.95 -3.42 -22.53
CA ALA A 15 22.21 -2.66 -23.53
C ALA A 15 20.81 -2.32 -23.01
N ARG A 16 20.64 -1.08 -22.51
CA ARG A 16 19.38 -0.52 -22.01
C ARG A 16 18.40 -0.17 -23.13
N ASP A 17 18.22 -1.07 -24.09
CA ASP A 17 17.22 -0.93 -25.14
C ASP A 17 15.84 -1.38 -24.66
N GLU A 18 14.81 -0.98 -25.42
CA GLU A 18 13.41 -1.27 -25.09
C GLU A 18 13.13 -2.78 -25.04
N ARG A 19 13.80 -3.57 -25.88
CA ARG A 19 13.59 -5.01 -25.96
C ARG A 19 14.08 -5.72 -24.71
N ASN A 20 15.24 -5.34 -24.18
CA ASN A 20 15.77 -5.91 -22.95
C ASN A 20 14.99 -5.42 -21.73
N LYS A 21 14.56 -4.15 -21.72
CA LYS A 21 13.65 -3.63 -20.69
C LYS A 21 12.34 -4.42 -20.66
N GLU A 22 11.74 -4.69 -21.82
CA GLU A 22 10.51 -5.46 -21.95
C GLU A 22 10.65 -6.88 -21.36
N LYS A 23 11.79 -7.56 -21.58
CA LYS A 23 12.07 -8.87 -20.96
C LYS A 23 12.09 -8.79 -19.43
N VAL A 24 12.77 -7.78 -18.87
CA VAL A 24 12.84 -7.55 -17.42
C VAL A 24 11.45 -7.24 -16.86
N VAL A 25 10.70 -6.36 -17.51
CA VAL A 25 9.32 -6.03 -17.11
C VAL A 25 8.45 -7.28 -17.10
N LYS A 26 8.43 -8.07 -18.18
CA LYS A 26 7.63 -9.31 -18.26
C LYS A 26 8.01 -10.31 -17.17
N ARG A 27 9.30 -10.45 -16.87
CA ARG A 27 9.80 -11.34 -15.81
C ARG A 27 9.22 -10.98 -14.45
N TYR A 28 9.15 -9.69 -14.12
CA TYR A 28 8.76 -9.20 -12.80
C TYR A 28 7.33 -8.68 -12.69
N LEU A 29 6.58 -8.60 -13.79
CA LEU A 29 5.18 -8.16 -13.79
C LEU A 29 4.28 -8.95 -12.81
N PRO A 30 4.42 -10.29 -12.64
CA PRO A 30 3.65 -11.04 -11.65
C PRO A 30 3.87 -10.56 -10.20
N LEU A 31 5.01 -9.93 -9.91
CA LEU A 31 5.32 -9.38 -8.59
C LEU A 31 4.32 -8.28 -8.21
N VAL A 32 3.81 -7.51 -9.17
CA VAL A 32 2.80 -6.47 -8.92
C VAL A 32 1.52 -7.09 -8.39
N LYS A 33 1.03 -8.17 -9.04
CA LYS A 33 -0.16 -8.90 -8.59
C LYS A 33 0.04 -9.46 -7.18
N TYR A 34 1.22 -10.00 -6.91
CA TYR A 34 1.58 -10.49 -5.58
C TYR A 34 1.52 -9.39 -4.52
N VAL A 35 2.09 -8.21 -4.80
CA VAL A 35 2.06 -7.08 -3.87
C VAL A 35 0.62 -6.64 -3.62
N VAL A 36 -0.15 -6.34 -4.68
CA VAL A 36 -1.53 -5.88 -4.54
C VAL A 36 -2.39 -6.89 -3.78
N ALA A 37 -2.26 -8.19 -4.04
CA ALA A 37 -3.03 -9.22 -3.36
C ALA A 37 -2.74 -9.35 -1.85
N ARG A 38 -1.56 -8.90 -1.40
CA ARG A 38 -1.18 -8.92 0.02
C ARG A 38 -1.40 -7.59 0.72
N MET A 39 -1.69 -6.52 -0.01
CA MET A 39 -2.06 -5.26 0.62
C MET A 39 -3.45 -5.41 1.24
N ALA A 40 -3.60 -4.95 2.47
CA ALA A 40 -4.91 -4.94 3.14
C ALA A 40 -5.78 -3.76 2.68
N VAL A 41 -5.42 -3.08 1.58
CA VAL A 41 -6.07 -1.86 1.11
C VAL A 41 -7.28 -2.16 0.23
N SER A 42 -8.41 -1.49 0.51
CA SER A 42 -9.55 -1.45 -0.41
C SER A 42 -9.44 -0.20 -1.29
N PRO A 43 -9.67 -0.30 -2.61
CA PRO A 43 -9.79 0.88 -3.46
C PRO A 43 -10.91 1.81 -2.95
N PRO A 44 -10.73 3.14 -3.00
CA PRO A 44 -11.78 4.11 -2.75
C PRO A 44 -12.85 4.07 -3.86
N SER A 45 -13.99 4.72 -3.60
CA SER A 45 -15.04 4.87 -4.61
C SER A 45 -14.51 5.56 -5.87
N GLY A 46 -14.68 4.91 -7.02
CA GLY A 46 -14.19 5.41 -8.30
C GLY A 46 -12.85 4.82 -8.75
N LEU A 47 -12.22 3.99 -7.92
CA LEU A 47 -11.10 3.12 -8.32
C LEU A 47 -11.50 1.66 -8.18
N ASP A 48 -10.87 0.81 -8.98
CA ASP A 48 -11.00 -0.63 -8.91
C ASP A 48 -9.65 -1.33 -8.66
N TYR A 49 -9.66 -2.66 -8.74
CA TYR A 49 -8.48 -3.48 -8.54
C TYR A 49 -7.44 -3.31 -9.67
N ASP A 50 -7.89 -3.08 -10.90
CA ASP A 50 -7.01 -2.91 -12.07
C ASP A 50 -6.28 -1.57 -12.02
N ASP A 51 -6.87 -0.55 -11.38
CA ASP A 51 -6.18 0.69 -11.05
C ASP A 51 -5.01 0.45 -10.09
N LEU A 52 -5.19 -0.36 -9.05
CA LEU A 52 -4.10 -0.71 -8.12
C LEU A 52 -2.97 -1.44 -8.84
N LEU A 53 -3.31 -2.37 -9.74
CA LEU A 53 -2.31 -3.04 -10.57
C LEU A 53 -1.55 -2.03 -11.43
N SER A 54 -2.26 -1.08 -12.04
CA SER A 54 -1.65 -0.05 -12.89
C SER A 54 -0.67 0.82 -12.11
N PHE A 55 -1.04 1.29 -10.91
CA PHE A 55 -0.15 2.03 -10.01
C PHE A 55 1.08 1.20 -9.62
N GLY A 56 0.87 -0.08 -9.31
CA GLY A 56 1.94 -1.00 -9.00
C GLY A 56 2.89 -1.24 -10.19
N VAL A 57 2.39 -1.26 -11.42
CA VAL A 57 3.21 -1.35 -12.64
C VAL A 57 4.10 -0.12 -12.78
N PHE A 58 3.60 1.08 -12.52
CA PHE A 58 4.45 2.28 -12.53
C PHE A 58 5.55 2.20 -11.46
N GLY A 59 5.23 1.72 -10.26
CA GLY A 59 6.22 1.48 -9.21
C GLY A 59 7.27 0.42 -9.60
N LEU A 60 6.86 -0.64 -10.31
CA LEU A 60 7.78 -1.65 -10.84
C LEU A 60 8.73 -1.04 -11.89
N LEU A 61 8.21 -0.22 -12.80
CA LEU A 61 9.03 0.43 -13.83
C LEU A 61 10.08 1.36 -13.22
N ASP A 62 9.70 2.19 -12.24
CA ASP A 62 10.65 3.04 -11.51
C ASP A 62 11.68 2.20 -10.74
N ALA A 63 11.25 1.09 -10.13
CA ALA A 63 12.17 0.17 -9.46
C ALA A 63 13.17 -0.45 -10.45
N ILE A 64 12.73 -0.86 -11.65
CA ILE A 64 13.62 -1.42 -12.68
C ILE A 64 14.69 -0.39 -13.09
N ASP A 65 14.29 0.86 -13.29
CA ASP A 65 15.20 1.91 -13.74
C ASP A 65 16.24 2.31 -12.69
N ARG A 66 15.92 2.12 -11.40
CA ARG A 66 16.77 2.52 -10.26
C ARG A 66 17.53 1.37 -9.59
N PHE A 67 17.28 0.12 -9.98
CA PHE A 67 17.92 -1.02 -9.35
C PHE A 67 19.40 -1.09 -9.69
N GLU A 68 20.22 -1.35 -8.68
CA GLU A 68 21.67 -1.51 -8.80
C GLU A 68 22.08 -2.89 -8.29
N ILE A 69 22.52 -3.75 -9.22
CA ILE A 69 22.96 -5.13 -8.90
C ILE A 69 24.14 -5.14 -7.91
N SER A 70 25.00 -4.12 -7.98
CA SER A 70 26.20 -3.98 -7.13
C SER A 70 25.88 -3.96 -5.63
N LYS A 71 24.63 -3.67 -5.24
CA LYS A 71 24.20 -3.62 -3.84
C LYS A 71 23.94 -5.00 -3.21
N GLY A 72 24.00 -6.09 -4.00
CA GLY A 72 24.07 -7.46 -3.49
C GLY A 72 22.76 -8.08 -3.00
N PHE A 73 21.64 -7.34 -2.99
CA PHE A 73 20.30 -7.89 -2.76
C PHE A 73 19.58 -8.20 -4.08
N SER A 74 18.57 -9.07 -4.05
CA SER A 74 17.78 -9.35 -5.25
C SER A 74 16.85 -8.19 -5.57
N PHE A 75 16.48 -8.11 -6.85
CA PHE A 75 15.53 -7.13 -7.33
C PHE A 75 14.19 -7.16 -6.58
N GLN A 76 13.66 -8.34 -6.24
CA GLN A 76 12.38 -8.46 -5.54
C GLN A 76 12.38 -7.73 -4.19
N THR A 77 13.45 -7.88 -3.40
CA THR A 77 13.60 -7.20 -2.10
C THR A 77 13.60 -5.68 -2.26
N PHE A 78 14.12 -5.18 -3.39
CA PHE A 78 14.10 -3.75 -3.71
C PHE A 78 12.75 -3.28 -4.27
N ALA A 79 12.14 -4.07 -5.14
CA ALA A 79 10.97 -3.69 -5.91
C ALA A 79 9.67 -3.74 -5.10
N VAL A 80 9.50 -4.72 -4.22
CA VAL A 80 8.29 -4.87 -3.39
C VAL A 80 7.92 -3.58 -2.63
N PRO A 81 8.83 -2.97 -1.83
CA PRO A 81 8.49 -1.73 -1.12
C PRO A 81 8.23 -0.55 -2.06
N ARG A 82 8.84 -0.53 -3.26
CA ARG A 82 8.62 0.53 -4.27
C ARG A 82 7.28 0.41 -4.96
N ILE A 83 6.89 -0.79 -5.36
CA ILE A 83 5.58 -1.09 -5.94
C ILE A 83 4.48 -0.70 -4.95
N ARG A 84 4.63 -1.14 -3.69
CA ARG A 84 3.70 -0.80 -2.61
C ARG A 84 3.60 0.70 -2.39
N GLY A 85 4.75 1.39 -2.29
CA GLY A 85 4.81 2.84 -2.13
C GLY A 85 4.10 3.58 -3.26
N ALA A 86 4.31 3.18 -4.52
CA ALA A 86 3.63 3.78 -5.66
C ALA A 86 2.09 3.64 -5.58
N ILE A 87 1.59 2.46 -5.17
CA ILE A 87 0.15 2.23 -4.99
C ILE A 87 -0.39 3.13 -3.87
N LEU A 88 0.28 3.16 -2.71
CA LEU A 88 -0.14 3.99 -1.58
C LEU A 88 -0.09 5.48 -1.92
N ASP A 89 0.91 5.93 -2.66
CA ASP A 89 1.04 7.33 -3.07
C ASP A 89 -0.06 7.75 -4.06
N GLU A 90 -0.46 6.89 -4.99
CA GLU A 90 -1.62 7.14 -5.85
C GLU A 90 -2.92 7.09 -5.05
N LEU A 91 -3.13 6.07 -4.22
CA LEU A 91 -4.30 5.98 -3.34
C LEU A 91 -4.45 7.21 -2.45
N ARG A 92 -3.33 7.78 -1.95
CA ARG A 92 -3.33 9.04 -1.20
C ARG A 92 -3.79 10.23 -2.03
N LYS A 93 -3.68 10.23 -3.35
CA LYS A 93 -4.21 11.33 -4.20
C LYS A 93 -5.71 11.22 -4.40
N TYR A 94 -6.23 10.00 -4.53
CA TYR A 94 -7.67 9.73 -4.70
C TYR A 94 -8.44 9.74 -3.38
N ASP A 95 -7.81 9.26 -2.31
CA ASP A 95 -8.39 9.10 -0.97
C ASP A 95 -7.54 9.80 0.11
N TRP A 96 -7.08 11.01 -0.20
CA TRP A 96 -6.71 11.95 0.86
C TRP A 96 -8.00 12.32 1.56
N ILE A 97 -8.34 11.57 2.62
CA ILE A 97 -9.43 11.87 3.55
C ILE A 97 -9.58 13.37 3.59
N SER A 98 -10.71 13.86 3.08
CA SER A 98 -10.90 15.29 2.85
C SER A 98 -10.54 16.06 4.13
N ARG A 99 -10.17 17.34 4.03
CA ARG A 99 -9.87 18.13 5.24
C ARG A 99 -10.97 17.94 6.30
N THR A 100 -12.22 17.93 5.87
CA THR A 100 -13.41 17.64 6.65
C THR A 100 -13.40 16.23 7.26
N GLY A 101 -13.05 15.20 6.48
CA GLY A 101 -12.90 13.83 6.97
C GLY A 101 -11.83 13.70 8.07
N ARG A 102 -10.70 14.42 7.96
CA ARG A 102 -9.64 14.39 8.99
C ARG A 102 -10.04 15.12 10.25
N GLU A 103 -10.75 16.23 10.13
CA GLU A 103 -11.40 16.88 11.27
C GLU A 103 -12.40 15.93 11.96
N LYS A 104 -13.14 15.11 11.19
CA LYS A 104 -14.06 14.10 11.70
C LYS A 104 -13.31 12.99 12.46
N LEU A 105 -12.19 12.49 11.93
CA LEU A 105 -11.34 11.50 12.61
C LEU A 105 -10.68 12.04 13.88
N GLN A 106 -10.18 13.28 13.86
CA GLN A 106 -9.63 13.91 15.07
C GLN A 106 -10.70 14.10 16.14
N LYS A 107 -11.91 14.51 15.74
CA LYS A 107 -13.05 14.58 16.67
C LYS A 107 -13.40 13.20 17.23
N LEU A 108 -13.41 12.16 16.39
CA LEU A 108 -13.69 10.79 16.83
C LEU A 108 -12.66 10.31 17.85
N GLY A 109 -11.37 10.50 17.57
CA GLY A 109 -10.29 10.15 18.51
C GLY A 109 -10.40 10.88 19.86
N ARG A 110 -10.68 12.20 19.84
CA ARG A 110 -10.90 12.97 21.07
C ARG A 110 -12.14 12.49 21.84
N ALA A 111 -13.23 12.21 21.15
CA ALA A 111 -14.46 11.72 21.77
C ALA A 111 -14.24 10.35 22.41
N MET A 112 -13.49 9.46 21.76
CA MET A 112 -13.10 8.17 22.35
C MET A 112 -12.28 8.37 23.63
N GLU A 113 -11.31 9.27 23.62
CA GLU A 113 -10.51 9.56 24.81
C GLU A 113 -11.36 10.13 25.95
N THR A 114 -12.24 11.10 25.68
CA THR A 114 -13.15 11.69 26.66
C THR A 114 -14.13 10.65 27.23
N VAL A 115 -14.80 9.88 26.38
CA VAL A 115 -15.78 8.87 26.81
C VAL A 115 -15.09 7.78 27.64
N LEU A 116 -13.89 7.35 27.25
CA LEU A 116 -13.13 6.36 28.02
C LEU A 116 -12.73 6.90 29.39
N GLN A 117 -12.32 8.17 29.48
CA GLN A 117 -11.99 8.82 30.76
C GLN A 117 -13.22 8.99 31.68
N GLU A 118 -14.37 9.38 31.12
CA GLU A 118 -15.58 9.67 31.92
C GLU A 118 -16.37 8.42 32.29
N LYS A 119 -16.55 7.48 31.33
CA LYS A 119 -17.44 6.32 31.48
C LYS A 119 -16.68 5.01 31.70
N GLY A 120 -15.35 4.99 31.57
CA GLY A 120 -14.51 3.80 31.76
C GLY A 120 -14.68 2.71 30.70
N SER A 121 -15.54 2.93 29.69
CA SER A 121 -15.79 2.01 28.59
C SER A 121 -16.29 2.78 27.36
N LEU A 122 -16.04 2.23 26.17
CA LEU A 122 -16.50 2.77 24.90
C LEU A 122 -17.79 2.05 24.46
N SER A 123 -18.81 2.83 24.10
CA SER A 123 -19.99 2.33 23.41
C SER A 123 -20.35 3.28 22.27
N ASP A 124 -20.94 2.72 21.21
CA ASP A 124 -21.38 3.52 20.05
C ASP A 124 -22.36 4.61 20.47
N SER A 125 -23.29 4.30 21.39
CA SER A 125 -24.24 5.29 21.91
C SER A 125 -23.57 6.44 22.65
N ALA A 126 -22.56 6.16 23.46
CA ALA A 126 -21.82 7.18 24.19
C ALA A 126 -20.96 8.05 23.27
N LEU A 127 -20.39 7.45 22.21
CA LEU A 127 -19.62 8.18 21.20
C LEU A 127 -20.52 9.08 20.35
N MET A 128 -21.68 8.58 19.90
CA MET A 128 -22.67 9.38 19.17
C MET A 128 -23.16 10.57 20.01
N GLU A 129 -23.47 10.35 21.28
CA GLU A 129 -23.87 11.40 22.24
C GLU A 129 -22.75 12.44 22.43
N ALA A 130 -21.52 12.00 22.69
CA ALA A 130 -20.38 12.89 22.91
C ALA A 130 -20.01 13.72 21.68
N MET A 131 -20.23 13.18 20.48
CA MET A 131 -19.94 13.85 19.22
C MET A 131 -21.12 14.66 18.66
N GLY A 132 -22.33 14.46 19.19
CA GLY A 132 -23.56 15.02 18.65
C GLY A 132 -23.86 14.56 17.23
N MET A 133 -23.55 13.30 16.91
CA MET A 133 -23.71 12.72 15.57
C MET A 133 -24.92 11.80 15.49
N GLU A 134 -25.59 11.80 14.35
CA GLU A 134 -26.59 10.78 14.04
C GLU A 134 -25.91 9.46 13.64
N GLU A 135 -26.65 8.35 13.75
CA GLU A 135 -26.13 6.99 13.48
C GLU A 135 -25.46 6.87 12.10
N LYS A 136 -26.05 7.48 11.08
CA LYS A 136 -25.48 7.50 9.73
C LYS A 136 -24.11 8.18 9.70
N GLU A 137 -23.99 9.35 10.32
CA GLU A 137 -22.74 10.12 10.34
C GLU A 137 -21.65 9.42 11.15
N TYR A 138 -22.04 8.71 12.21
CA TYR A 138 -21.15 7.87 13.02
C TYR A 138 -20.61 6.69 12.22
N ARG A 139 -21.47 5.97 11.49
CA ARG A 139 -21.04 4.88 10.60
C ARG A 139 -20.06 5.37 9.53
N GLU A 140 -20.33 6.53 8.91
CA GLU A 140 -19.40 7.14 7.96
C GLU A 140 -18.04 7.47 8.60
N ALA A 141 -18.03 7.95 9.85
CA ALA A 141 -16.79 8.23 10.58
C ALA A 141 -16.02 6.93 10.92
N LEU A 142 -16.72 5.85 11.27
CA LEU A 142 -16.11 4.53 11.50
C LEU A 142 -15.52 3.93 10.22
N GLU A 143 -16.23 4.00 9.10
CA GLU A 143 -15.72 3.55 7.80
C GLU A 143 -14.45 4.32 7.42
N LEU A 144 -14.46 5.64 7.61
CA LEU A 144 -13.31 6.50 7.35
C LEU A 144 -12.12 6.14 8.26
N SER A 145 -12.38 5.86 9.54
CA SER A 145 -11.37 5.45 10.51
C SER A 145 -10.78 4.09 10.16
N SER A 146 -11.61 3.15 9.72
CA SER A 146 -11.19 1.83 9.26
C SER A 146 -10.26 1.94 8.05
N ARG A 147 -10.59 2.77 7.06
CA ARG A 147 -9.71 3.02 5.90
C ARG A 147 -8.37 3.63 6.30
N SER A 148 -8.38 4.63 7.19
CA SER A 148 -7.16 5.25 7.69
C SER A 148 -6.29 4.26 8.46
N TYR A 149 -6.89 3.42 9.30
CA TYR A 149 -6.20 2.39 10.07
C TYR A 149 -5.62 1.31 9.17
N ILE A 150 -6.35 0.88 8.13
CA ILE A 150 -5.88 -0.09 7.14
C ILE A 150 -4.61 0.40 6.44
N VAL A 151 -4.57 1.65 5.98
CA VAL A 151 -3.37 2.21 5.32
C VAL A 151 -2.20 2.30 6.30
N SER A 152 -2.46 2.67 7.55
CA SER A 152 -1.42 2.71 8.60
C SER A 152 -0.91 1.32 8.96
N LEU A 153 -1.79 0.32 9.06
CA LEU A 153 -1.44 -1.05 9.36
C LEU A 153 -0.68 -1.68 8.18
N ASP A 154 -1.07 -1.35 6.95
CA ASP A 154 -0.37 -1.73 5.73
C ASP A 154 1.08 -1.21 5.78
N GLU A 155 1.28 0.04 6.20
CA GLU A 155 2.62 0.62 6.39
C GLU A 155 3.44 -0.10 7.48
N VAL A 156 2.81 -0.49 8.60
CA VAL A 156 3.47 -1.26 9.67
C VAL A 156 3.84 -2.67 9.21
N LEU A 157 2.92 -3.39 8.58
CA LEU A 157 3.15 -4.74 8.02
C LEU A 157 4.23 -4.72 6.93
N ALA A 158 4.37 -3.62 6.19
CA ALA A 158 5.45 -3.45 5.21
C ALA A 158 6.85 -3.48 5.84
N LEU A 159 6.99 -2.97 7.07
CA LEU A 159 8.27 -2.98 7.79
C LEU A 159 8.66 -4.41 8.21
N GLU A 160 7.68 -5.29 8.44
CA GLU A 160 7.89 -6.70 8.80
C GLU A 160 8.17 -7.58 7.57
N ASP A 161 7.53 -7.30 6.42
CA ASP A 161 7.77 -8.00 5.14
C ASP A 161 9.16 -7.69 4.53
N GLY A 162 10.02 -6.89 5.18
CA GLY A 162 11.40 -6.65 4.76
C GLY A 162 12.27 -7.92 4.67
N ASP A 163 11.82 -9.03 5.24
CA ASP A 163 12.56 -10.29 5.38
C ASP A 163 12.08 -11.42 4.42
N VAL A 164 11.32 -11.08 3.36
CA VAL A 164 10.75 -12.09 2.44
C VAL A 164 11.85 -12.92 1.74
N SER A 165 12.02 -14.15 2.22
CA SER A 165 12.82 -15.21 1.58
C SER A 165 12.08 -15.78 0.36
N ARG A 166 12.86 -16.00 -0.70
CA ARG A 166 12.47 -15.93 -2.12
C ARG A 166 12.40 -17.33 -2.74
N GLU A 167 11.22 -17.95 -2.87
CA GLU A 167 11.19 -19.22 -3.64
C GLU A 167 9.94 -19.51 -4.48
N GLY A 168 8.79 -18.84 -4.31
CA GLY A 168 7.54 -19.26 -4.98
C GLY A 168 6.84 -18.24 -5.90
N ILE A 169 7.30 -16.99 -5.97
CA ILE A 169 6.46 -15.89 -6.50
C ILE A 169 6.63 -15.67 -8.01
N ILE A 170 7.74 -16.13 -8.59
CA ILE A 170 8.02 -15.98 -10.02
C ILE A 170 8.30 -17.38 -10.60
N PRO A 171 7.54 -17.83 -11.62
CA PRO A 171 7.73 -19.15 -12.24
C PRO A 171 9.17 -19.40 -12.71
#